data_AF-A0A7W1UA46-F1
#
_entry.id   AF-A0A7W1UA46-F1
#
_cell.length_a   1.000
_cell.length_b   1.000
_cell.length_c   1.000
_cell.angle_alpha   90.00
_cell.angle_beta   90.00
_cell.angle_gamma   90.00
#
_symmetry.space_group_name_H-M   'P 1'
#
loop_
_entity.id
_entity.type
_entity.pdbx_description
1 polymer ?
#
loop_
_entity_poly.entity_id
_entity_poly.type
_entity_poly.pdbx_seq_one_letter_code
_entity_poly.pdbx_strand_id
1 'polypeptide(L)'
;MDPQLYRSWQRSDPNGGPAQRFLVNDRGEAIYLVDPGINGTHRTRPDGSAVTKFDAPKATLMSYIIKGILGHKLPWTLVLLGVMIAIALEMSGIPSLAFAVGVYLPLASSAPIFVGGMLRWLVDRWLRKHKFKDHDLTHDALVAEGDKSSGVLLASGYIAGGALAGIVIAIMAGWPSLAPTNERLATWANAHNPFFAGPHADLLALIPFVVLCVLLYLVGRDVLLAPVKKKT
;
A
#
# COMPACT_ATOMS: atom_id res chain seq x y z
N MET A 1 -38.41 13.69 -1.83
CA MET A 1 -37.71 14.81 -2.50
C MET A 1 -38.44 16.06 -2.09
N ASP A 2 -37.79 16.92 -1.30
CA ASP A 2 -38.39 18.16 -0.82
C ASP A 2 -38.46 19.17 -1.99
N PRO A 3 -39.60 19.81 -2.28
CA PRO A 3 -39.76 20.71 -3.43
C PRO A 3 -39.19 22.13 -3.20
N GLN A 4 -38.56 22.40 -2.06
CA GLN A 4 -38.01 23.73 -1.74
C GLN A 4 -36.69 24.01 -2.47
N LEU A 5 -36.54 25.23 -2.99
CA LEU A 5 -35.27 25.73 -3.51
C LEU A 5 -34.33 26.08 -2.36
N TYR A 6 -33.10 25.61 -2.45
CA TYR A 6 -32.02 25.95 -1.51
C TYR A 6 -30.89 26.63 -2.25
N ARG A 7 -30.29 27.65 -1.62
CA ARG A 7 -29.05 28.25 -2.11
C ARG A 7 -27.86 27.62 -1.39
N SER A 8 -26.72 27.48 -2.06
CA SER A 8 -25.52 27.01 -1.39
C SER A 8 -24.69 28.15 -0.84
N TRP A 9 -24.36 28.08 0.45
CA TRP A 9 -23.44 29.00 1.11
C TRP A 9 -22.22 28.25 1.61
N GLN A 10 -21.05 28.89 1.60
CA GLN A 10 -19.80 28.29 2.06
C GLN A 10 -19.24 29.11 3.22
N ARG A 11 -19.03 28.43 4.35
CA ARG A 11 -18.34 29.00 5.50
C ARG A 11 -16.86 28.70 5.40
N SER A 12 -16.05 29.73 5.19
CA SER A 12 -14.60 29.67 5.39
C SER A 12 -14.29 29.69 6.88
N ASP A 13 -13.50 28.73 7.36
CA ASP A 13 -13.05 28.72 8.75
C ASP A 13 -11.88 29.70 8.93
N PRO A 14 -12.00 30.74 9.78
CA PRO A 14 -10.92 31.69 10.07
C PRO A 14 -9.63 31.02 10.57
N ASN A 15 -9.74 29.82 11.14
CA ASN A 15 -8.61 29.06 11.68
C ASN A 15 -7.94 28.11 10.67
N GLY A 16 -8.40 28.08 9.41
CA GLY A 16 -7.85 27.24 8.35
C GLY A 16 -8.41 25.81 8.29
N GLY A 17 -9.52 25.54 8.98
CA GLY A 17 -10.26 24.28 8.85
C GLY A 17 -10.88 24.08 7.46
N PRO A 18 -11.37 22.86 7.17
CA PRO A 18 -12.06 22.58 5.91
C PRO A 18 -13.29 23.47 5.76
N ALA A 19 -13.43 24.14 4.61
CA ALA A 19 -14.60 24.96 4.31
C ALA A 19 -15.86 24.08 4.35
N GLN A 20 -16.84 24.50 5.16
CA GLN A 20 -18.10 23.78 5.31
C GLN A 20 -19.14 24.38 4.36
N ARG A 21 -19.82 23.52 3.61
CA ARG A 21 -20.90 23.92 2.70
C ARG A 21 -22.24 23.70 3.37
N PHE A 22 -23.08 24.72 3.37
CA PHE A 22 -24.45 24.67 3.90
C PHE A 22 -25.45 24.95 2.78
N LEU A 23 -26.62 24.31 2.85
CA LEU A 23 -27.80 24.68 2.08
C LEU A 23 -28.63 25.63 2.94
N VAL A 24 -28.88 26.83 2.42
CA VAL A 24 -29.65 27.88 3.07
C VAL A 24 -31.01 28.05 2.40
N ASN A 25 -32.03 28.40 3.18
CA ASN A 25 -33.34 28.78 2.65
C ASN A 25 -33.32 30.20 2.06
N ASP A 26 -34.44 30.63 1.46
CA ASP A 26 -34.59 31.98 0.91
C ASP A 26 -34.54 33.10 1.97
N ARG A 27 -34.64 32.74 3.26
CA ARG A 27 -34.47 33.67 4.40
C ARG A 27 -33.01 33.80 4.86
N GLY A 28 -32.09 33.03 4.27
CA GLY A 28 -30.66 33.05 4.60
C GLY A 28 -30.25 32.18 5.80
N GLU A 29 -31.16 31.34 6.32
CA GLU A 29 -30.88 30.43 7.44
C GLU A 29 -30.29 29.12 6.91
N ALA A 30 -29.23 28.62 7.57
CA ALA A 30 -28.59 27.35 7.24
C ALA A 30 -29.40 26.16 7.78
N ILE A 31 -29.91 25.31 6.87
CA ILE A 31 -30.78 24.18 7.23
C ILE A 31 -30.01 22.85 7.14
N TYR A 32 -29.22 22.66 6.09
CA TYR A 32 -28.50 21.40 5.88
C TYR A 32 -27.00 21.62 5.75
N LEU A 33 -26.21 20.82 6.48
CA LEU A 33 -24.78 20.69 6.24
C LEU A 33 -24.55 19.71 5.08
N VAL A 34 -23.86 20.15 4.04
CA VAL A 34 -23.43 19.30 2.94
C VAL A 34 -22.08 18.68 3.30
N ASP A 35 -22.13 17.49 3.87
CA ASP A 35 -20.94 16.71 4.21
C ASP A 35 -20.55 15.78 3.04
N PRO A 36 -19.36 15.96 2.40
CA PRO A 36 -18.97 15.21 1.22
C PRO A 36 -18.90 13.69 1.44
N GLY A 37 -19.10 12.93 0.37
CA GLY A 37 -19.00 11.46 0.40
C GLY A 37 -17.56 10.96 0.61
N ILE A 38 -16.56 11.76 0.20
CA ILE A 38 -15.14 11.48 0.37
C ILE A 38 -14.59 12.40 1.47
N ASN A 39 -13.92 11.86 2.50
CA ASN A 39 -13.39 12.58 3.66
C ASN A 39 -14.45 13.37 4.48
N GLY A 40 -15.71 12.94 4.48
CA GLY A 40 -16.77 13.56 5.28
C GLY A 40 -16.64 13.23 6.78
N THR A 41 -17.06 14.16 7.65
CA THR A 41 -16.89 14.03 9.11
C THR A 41 -18.07 13.38 9.82
N HIS A 42 -19.24 13.32 9.18
CA HIS A 42 -20.47 12.80 9.78
C HIS A 42 -20.86 11.46 9.15
N ARG A 43 -20.63 10.36 9.89
CA ARG A 43 -21.00 8.99 9.47
C ARG A 43 -22.44 8.61 9.82
N THR A 44 -23.05 9.36 10.74
CA THR A 44 -24.43 9.15 11.21
C THR A 44 -25.26 10.39 10.91
N ARG A 45 -26.41 10.19 10.29
CA ARG A 45 -27.40 11.25 10.13
C ARG A 45 -28.19 11.47 11.42
N PRO A 46 -28.85 12.63 11.59
CA PRO A 46 -29.76 12.89 12.70
C PRO A 46 -30.95 11.91 12.77
N ASP A 47 -31.29 11.25 11.67
CA ASP A 47 -32.32 10.21 11.58
C ASP A 47 -31.85 8.82 12.04
N GLY A 48 -30.60 8.69 12.50
CA GLY A 48 -30.00 7.43 12.94
C GLY A 48 -29.49 6.54 11.82
N SER A 49 -29.70 6.90 10.54
CA SER A 49 -29.18 6.13 9.41
C SER A 49 -27.67 6.32 9.22
N ALA A 50 -26.98 5.22 8.91
CA ALA A 50 -25.55 5.24 8.61
C ALA A 50 -25.31 5.64 7.15
N VAL A 51 -24.33 6.52 6.92
CA VAL A 51 -23.90 6.93 5.58
C VAL A 51 -22.53 6.35 5.31
N THR A 52 -22.42 5.58 4.23
CA THR A 52 -21.12 5.08 3.76
C THR A 52 -20.27 6.24 3.26
N LYS A 53 -19.13 6.45 3.90
CA LYS A 53 -18.14 7.46 3.54
C LYS A 53 -16.88 6.77 3.04
N PHE A 54 -16.20 7.42 2.11
CA PHE A 54 -14.93 6.95 1.57
C PHE A 54 -13.79 7.81 2.13
N ASP A 55 -12.79 7.17 2.71
CA ASP A 55 -11.61 7.86 3.18
C ASP A 55 -10.60 7.94 2.03
N ALA A 56 -10.10 9.15 1.75
CA ALA A 56 -9.06 9.38 0.75
C ALA A 56 -7.76 9.79 1.47
N PRO A 57 -7.03 8.84 2.09
CA PRO A 57 -5.90 9.15 2.99
C PRO A 57 -4.80 9.96 2.31
N LYS A 58 -4.51 9.68 1.03
CA LYS A 58 -3.53 10.45 0.24
C LYS A 58 -3.95 11.91 0.05
N ALA A 59 -5.24 12.17 -0.19
CA ALA A 59 -5.77 13.51 -0.34
C ALA A 59 -5.81 14.27 1.01
N THR A 60 -6.13 13.57 2.09
CA THR A 60 -6.14 14.12 3.44
C THR A 60 -4.75 14.59 3.86
N LEU A 61 -3.71 13.78 3.63
CA LEU A 61 -2.33 14.15 3.92
C LEU A 61 -1.89 15.40 3.14
N MET A 62 -2.19 15.45 1.84
CA MET A 62 -1.88 16.63 1.01
C MET A 62 -2.63 17.88 1.47
N SER A 63 -3.90 17.73 1.91
CA SER A 63 -4.67 18.84 2.47
C SER A 63 -4.02 19.41 3.73
N TYR A 64 -3.49 18.56 4.62
CA TYR A 64 -2.79 19.03 5.82
C TYR A 64 -1.50 19.79 5.49
N ILE A 65 -0.73 19.32 4.50
CA ILE A 65 0.48 20.02 4.05
C ILE A 65 0.11 21.41 3.51
N ILE A 66 -0.85 21.48 2.59
CA ILE A 66 -1.26 22.75 1.95
C ILE A 66 -1.81 23.73 3.00
N LYS A 67 -2.70 23.27 3.89
CA LYS A 67 -3.24 24.11 4.97
C LYS A 67 -2.15 24.55 5.96
N GLY A 68 -1.18 23.68 6.22
CA GLY A 68 -0.02 24.00 7.04
C GLY A 68 0.84 25.10 6.43
N ILE A 69 1.10 25.05 5.11
CA ILE A 69 1.87 26.07 4.38
C ILE A 69 1.08 27.37 4.33
N LEU A 70 -0.15 27.33 3.81
CA LEU A 70 -0.97 28.51 3.55
C LEU A 70 -1.42 29.21 4.85
N GLY A 71 -1.63 28.44 5.92
CA GLY A 71 -1.99 28.93 7.24
C GLY A 71 -0.80 29.30 8.13
N HIS A 72 0.45 29.12 7.67
CA HIS A 72 1.68 29.34 8.46
C HIS A 72 1.73 28.56 9.80
N LYS A 73 0.94 27.48 9.95
CA LYS A 73 0.82 26.66 11.17
C LYS A 73 1.66 25.38 11.11
N LEU A 74 2.61 25.28 10.19
CA LEU A 74 3.51 24.13 10.12
C LEU A 74 4.42 24.09 11.35
N PRO A 75 4.56 22.93 12.01
CA PRO A 75 5.53 22.75 13.08
C PRO A 75 6.95 22.70 12.50
N TRP A 76 7.52 23.87 12.20
CA TRP A 76 8.85 24.02 11.58
C TRP A 76 9.97 23.30 12.34
N THR A 77 9.84 23.19 13.66
CA THR A 77 10.75 22.38 14.48
C THR A 77 10.80 20.92 14.04
N LEU A 78 9.64 20.30 13.75
CA LEU A 78 9.57 18.91 13.28
C LEU A 78 10.09 18.76 11.85
N VAL A 79 9.84 19.76 10.99
CA VAL A 79 10.36 19.77 9.61
C VAL A 79 11.88 19.86 9.60
N LEU A 80 12.46 20.81 10.34
CA LEU A 80 13.90 20.98 10.44
C LEU A 80 14.58 19.77 11.08
N LEU A 81 13.95 19.16 12.09
CA LEU A 81 14.41 17.89 12.65
C LEU A 81 14.50 16.80 11.58
N GLY A 82 13.47 16.65 10.74
CA GLY A 82 13.48 15.71 9.63
C GLY A 82 14.60 15.97 8.61
N VAL A 83 14.85 17.25 8.28
CA VAL A 83 15.96 17.65 7.40
C VAL A 83 17.31 17.28 8.01
N MET A 84 17.51 17.54 9.31
CA MET A 84 18.76 17.20 10.00
C MET A 84 19.00 15.68 10.04
N ILE A 85 17.95 14.88 10.29
CA ILE A 85 18.03 13.42 10.23
C ILE A 85 18.38 12.95 8.82
N ALA A 86 17.75 13.51 7.78
CA ALA A 86 18.05 13.16 6.39
C ALA A 86 19.51 13.45 6.04
N ILE A 87 20.04 14.62 6.43
CA ILE A 87 21.45 14.98 6.22
C ILE A 87 22.37 14.00 6.95
N ALA A 88 22.09 13.68 8.21
CA ALA A 88 22.90 12.74 9.00
C ALA A 88 22.92 11.33 8.36
N LEU A 89 21.80 10.86 7.84
CA LEU A 89 21.70 9.58 7.12
C LEU A 89 22.50 9.61 5.81
N GLU A 90 22.35 10.66 5.02
CA GLU A 90 23.04 10.81 3.73
C GLU A 90 24.57 10.88 3.93
N MET A 91 25.02 11.59 4.97
CA MET A 91 26.44 11.62 5.38
C MET A 91 26.94 10.25 5.88
N SER A 92 26.05 9.42 6.42
CA SER A 92 26.37 8.05 6.85
C SER A 92 26.31 7.03 5.70
N GLY A 93 26.01 7.47 4.47
CA GLY A 93 25.85 6.60 3.31
C GLY A 93 24.57 5.75 3.34
N ILE A 94 23.60 6.11 4.17
CA ILE A 94 22.31 5.42 4.28
C ILE A 94 21.28 6.21 3.46
N PRO A 95 20.60 5.59 2.47
CA PRO A 95 19.58 6.28 1.70
C PRO A 95 18.42 6.76 2.58
N SER A 96 18.32 8.08 2.77
CA SER A 96 17.33 8.73 3.64
C SER A 96 15.88 8.39 3.26
N LEU A 97 15.59 8.23 1.97
CA LEU A 97 14.26 7.83 1.46
C LEU A 97 13.85 6.43 1.92
N ALA A 98 14.75 5.44 1.80
CA ALA A 98 14.46 4.06 2.20
C ALA A 98 14.23 3.97 3.72
N PHE A 99 15.02 4.71 4.50
CA PHE A 99 14.86 4.80 5.95
C PHE A 99 13.51 5.40 6.34
N ALA A 100 13.12 6.54 5.75
CA ALA A 100 11.87 7.22 6.06
C ALA A 100 10.64 6.33 5.75
N VAL A 101 10.67 5.63 4.61
CA VAL A 101 9.62 4.66 4.26
C VAL A 101 9.60 3.50 5.26
N GLY A 102 10.76 2.97 5.65
CA GLY A 102 10.85 1.88 6.61
C GLY A 102 10.27 2.20 7.99
N VAL A 103 10.50 3.42 8.50
CA VAL A 103 9.95 3.90 9.78
C VAL A 103 8.44 4.13 9.69
N TYR A 104 7.91 4.45 8.51
CA TYR A 104 6.49 4.69 8.28
C TYR A 104 5.65 3.41 8.21
N LEU A 105 6.22 2.29 7.78
CA LEU A 105 5.46 1.04 7.58
C LEU A 105 5.41 0.18 8.86
N PRO A 106 4.25 -0.44 9.16
CA PRO A 106 4.15 -1.45 10.22
C PRO A 106 5.13 -2.61 9.99
N LEU A 107 5.70 -3.16 11.07
CA LEU A 107 6.67 -4.25 11.01
C LEU A 107 6.14 -5.46 10.21
N ALA A 108 4.85 -5.77 10.35
CA ALA A 108 4.19 -6.85 9.62
C ALA A 108 4.23 -6.67 8.09
N SER A 109 4.14 -5.43 7.60
CA SER A 109 4.23 -5.12 6.17
C SER A 109 5.66 -4.96 5.68
N SER A 110 6.57 -4.54 6.57
CA SER A 110 8.00 -4.36 6.26
C SER A 110 8.78 -5.68 6.22
N ALA A 111 8.36 -6.70 6.99
CA ALA A 111 9.07 -7.98 7.05
C ALA A 111 9.14 -8.72 5.70
N PRO A 112 8.05 -8.87 4.90
CA PRO A 112 8.13 -9.46 3.57
C PRO A 112 9.03 -8.66 2.61
N ILE A 113 9.02 -7.33 2.70
CA ILE A 113 9.87 -6.44 1.89
C ILE A 113 11.34 -6.69 2.22
N PHE A 114 11.67 -6.80 3.52
CA PHE A 114 13.01 -7.13 3.99
C PHE A 114 13.48 -8.49 3.49
N VAL A 115 12.63 -9.52 3.58
CA VAL A 115 12.94 -10.87 3.05
C VAL A 115 13.17 -10.83 1.53
N GLY A 116 12.35 -10.09 0.79
CA GLY A 116 12.53 -9.88 -0.65
C GLY A 116 13.88 -9.23 -0.98
N GLY A 117 14.28 -8.20 -0.23
CA GLY A 117 15.60 -7.57 -0.36
C GLY A 117 16.76 -8.51 -0.05
N MET A 118 16.62 -9.34 0.99
CA MET A 118 17.59 -10.37 1.34
C MET A 118 17.73 -11.43 0.23
N LEU A 119 16.62 -11.85 -0.38
CA LEU A 119 16.63 -12.77 -1.53
C LEU A 119 17.33 -12.15 -2.74
N ARG A 120 17.03 -10.89 -3.10
CA ARG A 120 17.72 -10.15 -4.16
C ARG A 120 19.23 -10.13 -3.91
N TRP A 121 19.64 -9.78 -2.69
CA TRP A 121 21.06 -9.75 -2.29
C TRP A 121 21.73 -11.12 -2.41
N LEU A 122 21.07 -12.20 -1.99
CA LEU A 122 21.58 -13.57 -2.11
C LEU A 122 21.73 -14.00 -3.58
N VAL A 123 20.74 -13.68 -4.42
CA VAL A 123 20.76 -13.95 -5.86
C VAL A 123 21.90 -13.19 -6.53
N ASP A 124 22.06 -11.89 -6.27
CA ASP A 124 23.12 -11.07 -6.84
C ASP A 124 24.50 -11.52 -6.39
N ARG A 125 24.64 -11.96 -5.14
CA ARG A 125 25.89 -12.54 -4.63
C ARG A 125 26.23 -13.85 -5.35
N TRP A 126 25.23 -14.70 -5.61
CA TRP A 126 25.43 -15.96 -6.32
C TRP A 126 25.78 -15.75 -7.79
N LEU A 127 25.06 -14.87 -8.50
CA LEU A 127 25.31 -14.49 -9.89
C LEU A 127 26.72 -13.92 -10.08
N ARG A 128 27.16 -13.02 -9.19
CA ARG A 128 28.54 -12.49 -9.19
C ARG A 128 29.59 -13.59 -9.09
N LYS A 129 29.37 -14.58 -8.21
CA LYS A 129 30.35 -15.66 -7.96
C LYS A 129 30.39 -16.70 -9.09
N HIS A 130 29.30 -16.94 -9.81
CA HIS A 130 29.18 -18.08 -10.72
C HIS A 130 28.99 -17.72 -12.20
N LYS A 131 28.36 -16.58 -12.52
CA LYS A 131 28.13 -16.15 -13.90
C LYS A 131 29.07 -15.03 -14.36
N PHE A 132 29.36 -14.07 -13.49
CA PHE A 132 30.15 -12.88 -13.86
C PHE A 132 31.61 -12.94 -13.40
N LYS A 133 32.12 -14.14 -13.08
CA LYS A 133 33.50 -14.31 -12.62
C LYS A 133 34.54 -13.88 -13.67
N ASP A 134 34.19 -13.99 -14.95
CA ASP A 134 35.07 -13.68 -16.08
C ASP A 134 34.76 -12.32 -16.73
N HIS A 135 33.69 -11.64 -16.30
CA HIS A 135 33.31 -10.33 -16.82
C HIS A 135 33.53 -9.30 -15.71
N ASP A 136 34.54 -8.45 -15.85
CA ASP A 136 34.81 -7.32 -14.95
C ASP A 136 33.75 -6.21 -15.17
N LEU A 137 32.50 -6.52 -14.82
CA LEU A 137 31.37 -5.60 -14.96
C LEU A 137 31.38 -4.63 -13.79
N THR A 138 31.31 -3.33 -14.11
CA THR A 138 31.05 -2.27 -13.14
C THR A 138 29.76 -2.55 -12.36
N HIS A 139 29.68 -2.08 -11.11
CA HIS A 139 28.53 -2.30 -10.23
C HIS A 139 27.18 -1.97 -10.90
N ASP A 140 27.12 -0.86 -11.63
CA ASP A 140 25.91 -0.42 -12.33
C ASP A 140 25.50 -1.34 -13.48
N ALA A 141 26.48 -1.89 -14.22
CA ALA A 141 26.21 -2.83 -15.29
C ALA A 141 25.65 -4.16 -14.75
N LEU A 142 26.10 -4.56 -13.56
CA LEU A 142 25.63 -5.77 -12.91
C LEU A 142 24.20 -5.63 -12.35
N VAL A 143 23.86 -4.44 -11.81
CA VAL A 143 22.49 -4.10 -11.41
C VAL A 143 21.57 -4.10 -12.63
N ALA A 144 21.98 -3.44 -13.72
CA ALA A 144 21.18 -3.36 -14.95
C ALA A 144 20.94 -4.73 -15.60
N GLU A 145 21.92 -5.65 -15.52
CA GLU A 145 21.74 -7.03 -15.99
C GLU A 145 20.85 -7.85 -15.04
N GLY A 146 21.00 -7.63 -13.72
CA GLY A 146 20.12 -8.21 -12.72
C GLY A 146 18.66 -7.77 -12.86
N ASP A 147 18.42 -6.52 -13.27
CA ASP A 147 17.06 -6.00 -13.50
C ASP A 147 16.38 -6.61 -14.73
N LYS A 148 17.16 -7.20 -15.65
CA LYS A 148 16.67 -8.00 -16.78
C LYS A 148 16.51 -9.49 -16.44
N SER A 149 16.78 -9.88 -15.20
CA SER A 149 16.73 -11.28 -14.77
C SER A 149 15.31 -11.86 -14.87
N SER A 150 15.25 -13.16 -15.17
CA SER A 150 14.05 -14.00 -15.05
C SER A 150 13.38 -13.87 -13.67
N GLY A 151 14.15 -13.64 -12.61
CA GLY A 151 13.65 -13.44 -11.25
C GLY A 151 12.85 -12.14 -11.09
N VAL A 152 13.28 -11.04 -11.71
CA VAL A 152 12.57 -9.75 -11.67
C VAL A 152 11.29 -9.81 -12.49
N LEU A 153 11.31 -10.51 -13.63
CA LEU A 153 10.12 -10.75 -14.44
C LEU A 153 9.06 -11.58 -13.69
N LEU A 154 9.50 -12.65 -13.01
CA LEU A 154 8.63 -13.48 -12.18
C LEU A 154 8.05 -12.69 -10.98
N ALA A 155 8.88 -11.89 -10.31
CA ALA A 155 8.45 -11.04 -9.20
C ALA A 155 7.37 -10.04 -9.63
N SER A 156 7.57 -9.34 -10.74
CA SER A 156 6.55 -8.40 -11.26
C SER A 156 5.26 -9.14 -11.69
N GLY A 157 5.40 -10.34 -12.26
CA GLY A 157 4.27 -11.25 -12.52
C GLY A 157 3.49 -11.61 -11.25
N TYR A 158 4.16 -11.89 -10.13
CA TYR A 158 3.49 -12.16 -8.85
C TYR A 158 2.77 -10.93 -8.30
N ILE A 159 3.32 -9.73 -8.46
CA ILE A 159 2.64 -8.49 -8.05
C ILE A 159 1.33 -8.32 -8.84
N ALA A 160 1.38 -8.47 -10.17
CA ALA A 160 0.21 -8.36 -11.02
C ALA A 160 -0.81 -9.49 -10.76
N GLY A 161 -0.34 -10.73 -10.60
CA GLY A 161 -1.18 -11.88 -10.28
C GLY A 161 -1.87 -11.75 -8.93
N GLY A 162 -1.17 -11.23 -7.92
CA GLY A 162 -1.75 -10.94 -6.60
C GLY A 162 -2.86 -9.90 -6.66
N ALA A 163 -2.68 -8.83 -7.45
CA ALA A 163 -3.72 -7.82 -7.66
C ALA A 163 -4.96 -8.42 -8.36
N LEU A 164 -4.76 -9.23 -9.41
CA LEU A 164 -5.86 -9.91 -10.10
C LEU A 164 -6.59 -10.90 -9.19
N ALA A 165 -5.86 -11.71 -8.42
CA ALA A 165 -6.44 -12.62 -7.44
C ALA A 165 -7.26 -11.85 -6.39
N GLY A 166 -6.76 -10.72 -5.90
CA GLY A 166 -7.49 -9.84 -4.99
C GLY A 166 -8.81 -9.34 -5.56
N ILE A 167 -8.84 -8.96 -6.85
CA ILE A 167 -10.07 -8.54 -7.54
C ILE A 167 -11.05 -9.73 -7.63
N VAL A 168 -10.58 -10.91 -8.00
CA VAL A 168 -11.42 -12.12 -8.09
C VAL A 168 -12.03 -12.45 -6.72
N ILE A 169 -11.24 -12.42 -5.65
CA ILE A 169 -11.72 -12.66 -4.28
C ILE A 169 -12.74 -11.60 -3.87
N ALA A 170 -12.51 -10.32 -4.18
CA ALA A 170 -13.45 -9.24 -3.88
C ALA A 170 -14.80 -9.42 -4.61
N ILE A 171 -14.78 -9.87 -5.87
CA ILE A 171 -15.99 -10.19 -6.64
C ILE A 171 -16.71 -11.38 -6.00
N MET A 172 -16.00 -12.46 -5.67
CA MET A 172 -16.59 -13.63 -5.03
C MET A 172 -17.24 -13.31 -3.68
N ALA A 173 -16.61 -12.44 -2.88
CA ALA A 173 -17.13 -12.03 -1.58
C ALA A 173 -18.30 -11.04 -1.68
N GLY A 174 -18.26 -10.13 -2.67
CA GLY A 174 -19.29 -9.10 -2.85
C GLY A 174 -20.52 -9.54 -3.65
N TRP A 175 -20.41 -10.60 -4.44
CA TRP A 175 -21.50 -11.03 -5.32
C TRP A 175 -22.55 -11.89 -4.57
N PRO A 176 -23.83 -11.50 -4.54
CA PRO A 176 -24.86 -12.11 -3.68
C PRO A 176 -25.06 -13.61 -3.86
N SER A 177 -24.85 -14.15 -5.08
CA SER A 177 -25.00 -15.59 -5.33
C SER A 177 -23.78 -16.43 -4.95
N LEU A 178 -22.62 -15.81 -4.71
CA LEU A 178 -21.36 -16.49 -4.38
C LEU A 178 -20.96 -16.31 -2.90
N ALA A 179 -21.50 -15.30 -2.23
CA ALA A 179 -21.36 -15.09 -0.79
C ALA A 179 -21.71 -16.34 0.06
N PRO A 180 -22.85 -17.04 -0.12
CA PRO A 180 -23.19 -18.19 0.70
C PRO A 180 -22.29 -19.41 0.45
N THR A 181 -21.73 -19.56 -0.76
CA THR A 181 -20.72 -20.59 -1.04
C THR A 181 -19.38 -20.30 -0.36
N ASN A 182 -18.99 -19.03 -0.28
CA ASN A 182 -17.78 -18.62 0.45
C ASN A 182 -17.90 -18.89 1.96
N GLU A 183 -19.07 -18.60 2.54
CA GLU A 183 -19.34 -18.89 3.96
C GLU A 183 -19.33 -20.40 4.28
N ARG A 184 -19.86 -21.24 3.39
CA ARG A 184 -19.81 -22.71 3.53
C ARG A 184 -18.37 -23.25 3.48
N LEU A 185 -17.55 -22.71 2.60
CA LEU A 185 -16.13 -23.10 2.52
C LEU A 185 -15.37 -22.67 3.77
N ALA A 186 -15.60 -21.44 4.25
CA ALA A 186 -14.96 -20.90 5.44
C ALA A 186 -15.34 -21.66 6.72
N THR A 187 -16.60 -22.07 6.86
CA THR A 187 -17.07 -22.87 8.00
C THR A 187 -16.52 -24.29 7.98
N TRP A 188 -16.47 -24.95 6.81
CA TRP A 188 -15.82 -26.25 6.66
C TRP A 188 -14.32 -26.19 7.00
N ALA A 189 -13.63 -25.17 6.48
CA ALA A 189 -12.20 -24.97 6.72
C ALA A 189 -11.89 -24.68 8.20
N ASN A 190 -12.71 -23.87 8.88
CA ASN A 190 -12.60 -23.66 10.33
C ASN A 190 -12.81 -24.95 11.14
N ALA A 191 -13.70 -25.84 10.70
CA ALA A 191 -14.00 -27.07 11.42
C ALA A 191 -12.95 -28.18 11.24
N HIS A 192 -12.32 -28.26 10.07
CA HIS A 192 -11.42 -29.37 9.72
C HIS A 192 -9.94 -29.00 9.65
N ASN A 193 -9.59 -27.71 9.64
CA ASN A 193 -8.22 -27.27 9.57
C ASN A 193 -7.84 -26.48 10.84
N PRO A 194 -7.09 -27.07 11.77
CA PRO A 194 -6.65 -26.41 13.00
C PRO A 194 -5.68 -25.24 12.75
N PHE A 195 -5.21 -25.06 11.51
CA PHE A 195 -4.38 -23.93 11.09
C PHE A 195 -5.13 -22.90 10.23
N PHE A 196 -6.45 -23.01 10.07
CA PHE A 196 -7.24 -22.03 9.31
C PHE A 196 -7.64 -20.82 10.16
N ALA A 197 -7.88 -21.01 11.46
CA ALA A 197 -8.12 -19.93 12.40
C ALA A 197 -7.50 -20.23 13.78
N GLY A 198 -7.05 -19.17 14.47
CA GLY A 198 -6.46 -19.26 15.81
C GLY A 198 -4.96 -18.89 15.86
N PRO A 199 -4.29 -19.15 17.01
CA PRO A 199 -2.91 -18.72 17.27
C PRO A 199 -1.85 -19.31 16.34
N HIS A 200 -2.18 -20.40 15.65
CA HIS A 200 -1.29 -21.10 14.71
C HIS A 200 -1.63 -20.84 13.23
N ALA A 201 -2.59 -19.96 12.94
CA ALA A 201 -2.97 -19.65 11.56
C ALA A 201 -1.79 -19.07 10.75
N ASP A 202 -0.90 -18.33 11.40
CA ASP A 202 0.28 -17.72 10.78
C ASP A 202 1.27 -18.77 10.26
N LEU A 203 1.33 -19.96 10.88
CA LEU A 203 2.21 -21.05 10.43
C LEU A 203 1.79 -21.60 9.06
N LEU A 204 0.48 -21.71 8.81
CA LEU A 204 -0.01 -22.14 7.51
C LEU A 204 0.27 -21.10 6.43
N ALA A 205 0.19 -19.81 6.76
CA ALA A 205 0.54 -18.71 5.86
C ALA A 205 2.04 -18.64 5.56
N LEU A 206 2.90 -19.10 6.48
CA LEU A 206 4.35 -19.13 6.29
C LEU A 206 4.77 -20.12 5.21
N ILE A 207 4.07 -21.26 5.07
CA ILE A 207 4.38 -22.29 4.07
C ILE A 207 4.36 -21.73 2.63
N PRO A 208 3.26 -21.17 2.11
CA PRO A 208 3.24 -20.61 0.76
C PRO A 208 4.21 -19.44 0.61
N PHE A 209 4.44 -18.64 1.67
CA PHE A 209 5.44 -17.58 1.65
C PHE A 209 6.85 -18.12 1.44
N VAL A 210 7.25 -19.16 2.19
CA VAL A 210 8.55 -19.82 2.03
C VAL A 210 8.67 -20.47 0.66
N VAL A 211 7.61 -21.12 0.17
CA VAL A 211 7.59 -21.70 -1.19
C VAL A 211 7.83 -20.62 -2.25
N LEU A 212 7.15 -19.46 -2.16
CA LEU A 212 7.38 -18.34 -3.07
C LEU A 212 8.82 -17.80 -2.97
N CYS A 213 9.36 -17.67 -1.76
CA CYS A 213 10.75 -17.25 -1.55
C CYS A 213 11.75 -18.21 -2.19
N VAL A 214 11.57 -19.51 -2.02
CA VAL A 214 12.41 -20.55 -2.62
C VAL A 214 12.29 -20.53 -4.14
N LEU A 215 11.08 -20.39 -4.68
CA LEU A 215 10.85 -20.34 -6.12
C LEU A 215 11.54 -19.11 -6.73
N LEU A 216 11.36 -17.93 -6.14
CA LEU A 216 12.07 -16.70 -6.53
C LEU A 216 13.59 -16.86 -6.49
N TYR A 217 14.12 -17.50 -5.45
CA TYR A 217 15.54 -17.77 -5.33
C TYR A 217 16.07 -18.71 -6.42
N LEU A 218 15.34 -19.78 -6.71
CA LEU A 218 15.72 -20.76 -7.74
C LEU A 218 15.61 -20.18 -9.16
N VAL A 219 14.57 -19.38 -9.43
CA VAL A 219 14.40 -18.69 -10.71
C VAL A 219 15.44 -17.59 -10.87
N GLY A 220 15.70 -16.78 -9.85
CA GLY A 220 16.73 -15.73 -9.90
C GLY A 220 18.15 -16.27 -10.09
N ARG A 221 18.40 -17.52 -9.70
CA ARG A 221 19.66 -18.25 -10.01
C ARG A 221 19.69 -18.88 -11.39
N ASP A 222 18.66 -18.66 -12.21
CA ASP A 222 18.47 -19.30 -13.52
C ASP A 222 18.53 -20.83 -13.47
N VAL A 223 18.14 -21.45 -12.35
CA VAL A 223 18.11 -22.92 -12.21
C VAL A 223 16.86 -23.51 -12.88
N LEU A 224 15.71 -22.83 -12.73
CA LEU A 224 14.41 -23.29 -13.25
C LEU A 224 14.06 -22.70 -14.62
N LEU A 225 14.46 -21.46 -14.89
CA LEU A 225 14.10 -20.70 -16.10
C LEU A 225 15.32 -20.07 -16.75
N ALA A 226 16.35 -20.89 -17.04
CA ALA A 226 17.54 -20.41 -17.72
C ALA A 226 17.20 -19.87 -19.13
N PRO A 227 17.65 -18.66 -19.50
CA PRO A 227 17.48 -18.17 -20.85
C PRO A 227 18.22 -19.08 -21.84
N VAL A 228 17.54 -19.48 -22.92
CA VAL A 228 18.12 -20.31 -23.99
C VAL A 228 19.30 -19.55 -24.60
N LYS A 229 20.52 -20.09 -24.48
CA LYS A 229 21.71 -19.53 -25.14
C LYS A 229 21.48 -19.53 -26.65
N LYS A 230 21.31 -18.34 -27.25
CA LYS A 230 21.39 -18.17 -28.71
C LYS A 230 22.82 -18.50 -29.11
N LYS A 231 23.02 -19.61 -29.82
CA LYS A 231 24.25 -19.86 -30.58
C LYS A 231 24.28 -18.87 -31.75
N THR A 232 25.22 -17.93 -31.71
CA THR A 232 25.74 -17.23 -32.90
C THR A 232 27.11 -17.78 -33.20
#